data_AF-A0A4Q9M862-F1
#
_entry.id   AF-A0A4Q9M862-F1
#
_cell.length_a   1.000
_cell.length_b   1.000
_cell.length_c   1.000
_cell.angle_alpha   90.00
_cell.angle_beta   90.00
_cell.angle_gamma   90.00
#
_symmetry.space_group_name_H-M   'P 1'
#
loop_
_entity.id
_entity.type
_entity.pdbx_description
1 polymer ?
#
loop_
_entity_poly.entity_id
_entity_poly.type
_entity_poly.pdbx_seq_one_letter_code
_entity_poly.pdbx_strand_id
1 'polypeptide(L)'
;MEQNPVFYTAVDQGAVSEGVFDFKLASSGSEVYIGGTDSRLSTGSIEYSELVNDQLWQVGGATLTLNGDKVPPRFETIIDSGTTLMGAETETLEINWGGKTWPDDTDNFNLRK
;
A
#
# COMPACT_ATOMS: atom_id res chain seq x y z
N MET A 1 -1.18 -24.62 13.48
CA MET A 1 -1.36 -25.16 12.12
C MET A 1 -1.33 -23.98 11.18
N GLU A 2 -0.52 -24.06 10.14
CA GLU A 2 -0.57 -23.14 9.00
C GLU A 2 -1.92 -23.33 8.31
N GLN A 3 -2.63 -22.24 8.02
CA GLN A 3 -3.90 -22.28 7.29
C GLN A 3 -3.66 -21.65 5.91
N ASN A 4 -4.15 -22.29 4.86
CA ASN A 4 -4.16 -21.70 3.53
C ASN A 4 -4.98 -20.41 3.56
N PRO A 5 -4.44 -19.28 3.12
CA PRO A 5 -5.23 -18.06 3.01
C PRO A 5 -6.45 -18.29 2.11
N VAL A 6 -7.55 -17.61 2.45
CA VAL A 6 -8.86 -17.81 1.82
C VAL A 6 -8.78 -17.67 0.29
N PHE A 7 -7.99 -16.72 -0.20
CA PHE A 7 -7.86 -16.49 -1.63
C PHE A 7 -7.19 -17.65 -2.37
N TYR A 8 -6.14 -18.26 -1.81
CA TYR A 8 -5.53 -19.46 -2.40
C TYR A 8 -6.54 -20.62 -2.45
N THR A 9 -7.32 -20.79 -1.38
CA THR A 9 -8.38 -21.82 -1.37
C THR A 9 -9.41 -21.59 -2.46
N ALA A 10 -9.81 -20.34 -2.70
CA ALA A 10 -10.76 -19.99 -3.76
C ALA A 10 -10.20 -20.26 -5.16
N VAL A 11 -8.91 -19.98 -5.38
CA VAL A 11 -8.21 -20.30 -6.63
C VAL A 11 -8.11 -21.81 -6.84
N ASP A 12 -7.64 -22.55 -5.83
CA ASP A 12 -7.46 -24.00 -5.88
C ASP A 12 -8.78 -24.75 -6.15
N GLN A 13 -9.89 -24.21 -5.66
CA GLN A 13 -11.23 -24.76 -5.87
C GLN A 13 -11.88 -24.30 -7.18
N GLY A 14 -11.23 -23.44 -7.96
CA GLY A 14 -11.81 -22.86 -9.18
C GLY A 14 -13.04 -21.98 -8.92
N ALA A 15 -13.17 -21.44 -7.70
CA ALA A 15 -14.28 -20.56 -7.31
C ALA A 15 -14.14 -19.15 -7.91
N VAL A 16 -12.95 -18.80 -8.40
CA VAL A 16 -12.63 -17.55 -9.07
C VAL A 16 -12.04 -17.83 -10.45
N SER A 17 -12.28 -16.93 -11.41
CA SER A 17 -11.76 -17.06 -12.77
C SER A 17 -10.26 -16.85 -12.86
N GLU A 18 -9.71 -15.98 -12.01
CA GLU A 18 -8.30 -15.61 -12.02
C GLU A 18 -7.74 -15.51 -10.58
N GLY A 19 -6.44 -15.74 -10.42
CA GLY A 19 -5.70 -15.51 -9.18
C GLY A 19 -5.40 -14.02 -8.92
N VAL A 20 -6.37 -13.14 -9.22
CA VAL A 20 -6.26 -11.68 -9.11
C VAL A 20 -7.39 -11.14 -8.24
N PHE A 21 -7.09 -10.12 -7.45
CA PHE A 21 -8.09 -9.28 -6.78
C PHE A 21 -7.72 -7.80 -6.92
N ASP A 22 -8.72 -6.93 -6.80
CA ASP A 22 -8.59 -5.48 -6.92
C ASP A 22 -9.29 -4.78 -5.76
N PHE A 23 -8.75 -3.63 -5.35
CA PHE A 23 -9.29 -2.80 -4.27
C PHE A 23 -9.62 -1.40 -4.78
N LYS A 24 -10.87 -1.00 -4.58
CA LYS A 24 -11.28 0.41 -4.62
C LYS A 24 -11.45 0.93 -3.20
N LEU A 25 -10.58 1.85 -2.79
CA LEU A 25 -10.70 2.56 -1.52
C LEU A 25 -11.27 3.96 -1.75
N ALA A 26 -12.46 4.24 -1.23
CA ALA A 26 -13.17 5.51 -1.44
C ALA A 26 -13.88 5.98 -0.16
N SER A 27 -14.27 7.26 -0.12
CA SER A 27 -15.06 7.83 0.98
C SER A 27 -16.46 7.20 1.11
N SER A 28 -16.99 6.69 0.00
CA SER A 28 -18.16 5.81 -0.04
C SER A 28 -18.09 4.86 -1.23
N GLY A 29 -18.70 3.68 -1.11
CA GLY A 29 -18.70 2.65 -2.15
C GLY A 29 -17.33 2.04 -2.43
N SER A 30 -16.52 1.82 -1.39
CA SER A 30 -15.32 0.99 -1.47
C SER A 30 -15.69 -0.44 -1.85
N GLU A 31 -14.79 -1.13 -2.53
CA GLU A 31 -15.01 -2.47 -3.07
C GLU A 31 -13.73 -3.31 -2.98
N VAL A 32 -13.92 -4.62 -2.79
CA VAL A 32 -12.93 -5.63 -3.17
C VAL A 32 -13.53 -6.48 -4.28
N TYR A 33 -12.84 -6.53 -5.42
CA TYR A 33 -13.22 -7.36 -6.56
C TYR A 33 -12.35 -8.60 -6.56
N ILE A 34 -12.95 -9.80 -6.55
CA ILE A 34 -12.25 -11.07 -6.43
C ILE A 34 -12.39 -11.84 -7.74
N GLY A 35 -11.27 -12.32 -8.29
CA GLY A 35 -11.25 -13.15 -9.49
C GLY A 35 -10.99 -12.38 -10.79
N GLY A 36 -10.49 -11.15 -10.70
CA GLY A 36 -10.19 -10.28 -11.83
C GLY A 36 -10.00 -8.82 -11.39
N THR A 37 -10.24 -7.89 -12.32
CA THR A 37 -10.17 -6.45 -12.08
C THR A 37 -11.42 -5.75 -12.62
N ASP A 38 -11.99 -4.81 -11.87
CA ASP A 38 -13.10 -4.00 -12.37
C ASP A 38 -12.58 -2.83 -13.21
N SER A 39 -12.37 -3.08 -14.51
CA SER A 39 -11.92 -2.08 -15.48
C SER A 39 -12.80 -0.83 -15.61
N ARG A 40 -14.02 -0.84 -15.05
CA ARG A 40 -14.90 0.36 -15.04
C ARG A 40 -14.48 1.37 -13.97
N LEU A 41 -13.69 0.94 -12.97
CA LEU A 41 -13.31 1.74 -11.80
C LEU A 41 -11.88 2.29 -11.89
N SER A 42 -11.14 1.96 -12.94
CA SER A 42 -9.81 2.49 -13.23
C SER A 42 -9.77 3.21 -14.57
N THR A 43 -8.79 4.10 -14.73
CA THR A 43 -8.54 4.81 -16.00
C THR A 43 -7.13 4.51 -16.47
N GLY A 44 -6.94 4.35 -17.79
CA GLY A 44 -5.63 4.01 -18.35
C GLY A 44 -5.34 2.51 -18.29
N SER A 45 -4.09 2.15 -18.58
CA SER A 45 -3.62 0.77 -18.50
C SER A 45 -3.16 0.42 -17.09
N ILE A 46 -3.38 -0.82 -16.68
CA ILE A 46 -2.86 -1.35 -15.41
C ILE A 46 -1.33 -1.45 -15.53
N GLU A 47 -0.63 -0.92 -14.54
CA GLU A 47 0.81 -1.11 -14.39
C GLU A 47 1.09 -2.28 -13.46
N TYR A 48 2.10 -3.09 -13.81
CA TYR A 48 2.52 -4.24 -13.03
C TYR A 48 3.91 -3.98 -12.45
N SER A 49 4.10 -4.38 -11.20
CA SER A 49 5.39 -4.33 -10.50
C SER A 49 5.75 -5.73 -9.99
N GLU A 50 7.03 -6.07 -10.06
CA GLU A 50 7.53 -7.31 -9.47
C GLU A 50 7.53 -7.21 -7.95
N LEU A 51 7.16 -8.31 -7.28
CA LEU A 51 7.27 -8.41 -5.83
C LEU A 51 8.74 -8.62 -5.45
N VAL A 52 9.20 -7.90 -4.42
CA VAL A 52 10.55 -8.05 -3.84
C VAL A 52 10.53 -8.92 -2.58
N ASN A 53 9.35 -9.35 -2.13
CA ASN A 53 9.13 -10.19 -0.96
C ASN A 53 8.11 -11.28 -1.31
N ASP A 54 8.33 -12.52 -0.83
CA ASP A 54 7.47 -13.67 -1.12
C ASP A 54 6.31 -13.86 -0.11
N GLN A 55 6.36 -13.15 1.02
CA GLN A 55 5.39 -13.21 2.11
C GLN A 55 4.49 -11.97 2.16
N LEU A 56 4.94 -10.85 1.58
CA LEU A 56 4.25 -9.57 1.60
C LEU A 56 3.99 -9.08 0.18
N TRP A 57 2.91 -8.32 0.01
CA TRP A 57 2.68 -7.51 -1.20
C TRP A 57 3.62 -6.31 -1.21
N GLN A 58 4.92 -6.57 -1.32
CA GLN A 58 5.98 -5.58 -1.25
C GLN A 58 6.58 -5.35 -2.62
N VAL A 59 6.63 -4.10 -3.06
CA VAL A 59 7.24 -3.68 -4.33
C VAL A 59 8.46 -2.80 -4.06
N GLY A 60 9.43 -2.84 -4.96
CA GLY A 60 10.65 -2.05 -4.87
C GLY A 60 10.68 -0.84 -5.78
N GLY A 61 11.56 0.11 -5.48
CA GLY A 61 11.86 1.23 -6.39
C GLY A 61 10.89 2.40 -6.34
N ALA A 62 10.04 2.46 -5.32
CA ALA A 62 9.13 3.57 -5.11
C ALA A 62 9.91 4.89 -4.90
N THR A 63 9.33 5.99 -5.40
CA THR A 63 9.84 7.34 -5.15
C THR A 63 8.73 8.20 -4.60
N LEU A 64 9.03 9.01 -3.58
CA LEU A 64 8.10 9.98 -3.04
C LEU A 64 8.40 11.36 -3.63
N THR A 65 7.37 12.08 -4.03
CA THR A 65 7.48 13.50 -4.38
C THR A 65 6.64 14.29 -3.38
N LEU A 66 7.27 15.18 -2.63
CA LEU A 66 6.63 16.04 -1.64
C LEU A 66 6.76 17.50 -2.10
N ASN A 67 5.64 18.19 -2.25
CA ASN A 67 5.61 19.60 -2.71
C ASN A 67 6.33 19.87 -4.04
N GLY A 68 6.44 18.85 -4.91
CA GLY A 68 7.13 18.96 -6.20
C GLY A 68 8.59 18.50 -6.18
N ASP A 69 9.16 18.28 -4.99
CA ASP A 69 10.53 17.79 -4.83
C ASP A 69 10.55 16.28 -4.63
N LYS A 70 11.44 15.60 -5.36
CA LYS A 70 11.70 14.18 -5.14
C LYS A 70 12.42 14.02 -3.83
N VAL A 71 11.88 13.18 -2.95
CA VAL A 71 12.55 12.73 -1.72
C VAL A 71 13.36 11.48 -2.07
N PRO A 72 14.70 11.54 -2.10
CA PRO A 72 15.54 10.36 -2.17
C PRO A 72 15.56 9.66 -0.79
N PRO A 73 15.81 8.34 -0.70
CA PRO A 73 16.18 7.39 -1.74
C PRO A 73 14.97 6.59 -2.30
N ARG A 74 15.25 5.64 -3.21
CA ARG A 74 14.26 4.63 -3.61
C ARG A 74 14.00 3.69 -2.43
N PHE A 75 12.73 3.46 -2.11
CA PHE A 75 12.34 2.59 -0.99
C PHE A 75 11.47 1.42 -1.46
N GLU A 76 11.38 0.41 -0.60
CA GLU A 76 10.44 -0.70 -0.74
C GLU A 76 9.13 -0.33 -0.04
N THR A 77 8.00 -0.83 -0.55
CA THR A 77 6.67 -0.45 -0.04
C THR A 77 5.78 -1.66 0.02
N ILE A 78 5.17 -1.89 1.19
CA ILE A 78 4.10 -2.87 1.36
C ILE A 78 2.78 -2.21 0.98
N ILE A 79 2.04 -2.83 0.06
CA ILE A 79 0.68 -2.43 -0.31
C ILE A 79 -0.30 -3.13 0.64
N ASP A 80 -0.76 -2.41 1.66
CA ASP A 80 -1.55 -2.98 2.75
C ASP A 80 -2.85 -2.18 2.99
N SER A 81 -3.98 -2.76 2.60
CA SER A 81 -5.32 -2.19 2.85
C SER A 81 -5.72 -2.18 4.33
N GLY A 82 -5.01 -2.94 5.18
CA GLY A 82 -5.23 -3.01 6.62
C GLY A 82 -4.61 -1.85 7.41
N THR A 83 -3.77 -1.03 6.76
CA THR A 83 -3.10 0.11 7.39
C THR A 83 -3.81 1.43 7.03
N THR A 84 -4.08 2.28 8.03
CA THR A 84 -4.85 3.53 7.85
C THR A 84 -4.02 4.68 7.24
N LEU A 85 -2.72 4.73 7.54
CA LEU A 85 -1.81 5.81 7.12
C LEU A 85 -0.60 5.22 6.40
N MET A 86 -0.04 5.95 5.44
CA MET A 86 1.26 5.58 4.89
C MET A 86 2.34 5.77 5.97
N GLY A 87 3.05 4.69 6.29
CA GLY A 87 4.23 4.71 7.17
C GLY A 87 5.51 4.67 6.35
N ALA A 88 6.57 5.30 6.87
CA ALA A 88 7.92 5.24 6.32
C ALA A 88 8.93 5.16 7.46
N GLU A 89 10.11 4.62 7.18
CA GLU A 89 11.20 4.60 8.15
C GLU A 89 11.67 6.03 8.49
N THR A 90 11.96 6.25 9.77
CA THR A 90 12.27 7.58 10.32
C THR A 90 13.52 8.21 9.71
N GLU A 91 14.44 7.40 9.16
CA GLU A 91 15.63 7.91 8.46
C GLU A 91 15.34 8.70 7.17
N THR A 92 14.07 8.78 6.74
CA THR A 92 13.73 9.33 5.42
C THR A 92 12.89 10.60 5.40
N LEU A 93 12.31 11.09 6.52
CA LEU A 93 11.33 12.18 6.42
C LEU A 93 11.34 13.16 7.60
N GLU A 94 11.60 14.44 7.30
CA GLU A 94 11.08 15.54 8.10
C GLU A 94 9.55 15.54 8.01
N ILE A 95 8.85 15.43 9.14
CA ILE A 95 7.38 15.47 9.17
C ILE A 95 6.91 16.91 9.32
N ASN A 96 6.12 17.39 8.34
CA ASN A 96 5.46 18.70 8.39
C ASN A 96 3.99 18.53 8.78
N TRP A 97 3.60 19.04 9.96
CA TRP A 97 2.21 19.03 10.44
C TRP A 97 1.84 20.39 11.04
N GLY A 98 0.71 20.97 10.61
CA GLY A 98 0.22 22.25 11.13
C GLY A 98 1.15 23.44 10.85
N GLY A 99 1.93 23.40 9.76
CA GLY A 99 2.90 24.45 9.41
C GLY A 99 4.20 24.41 10.22
N LYS A 100 4.44 23.32 10.96
CA LYS A 100 5.66 23.11 11.73
C LYS A 100 6.40 21.87 11.24
N THR A 101 7.70 22.02 11.03
CA THR A 101 8.64 20.94 10.72
C THR A 101 9.13 20.32 12.02
N TRP A 102 9.05 19.01 12.12
CA TRP A 102 9.60 18.25 13.24
C TRP A 102 10.83 17.49 12.73
N PRO A 103 12.04 17.80 13.22
CA PRO A 103 13.21 16.99 12.92
C PRO A 103 13.02 15.58 13.47
N ASP A 104 13.63 14.60 12.82
CA ASP A 104 13.72 13.22 13.31
C ASP A 104 14.59 13.21 14.58
N ASP A 105 13.98 13.53 15.71
CA ASP A 105 14.52 13.27 17.03
C ASP A 105 13.57 12.25 17.66
N THR A 106 14.10 11.07 17.94
CA THR A 106 13.40 9.92 18.55
C THR A 106 12.76 10.24 19.91
N ASP A 107 12.99 11.44 20.45
CA ASP A 107 12.45 11.90 21.72
C ASP A 107 11.11 12.65 21.56
N ASN A 108 10.04 11.87 21.67
CA ASN A 108 8.67 12.27 22.05
C ASN A 108 7.77 12.98 21.02
N PHE A 109 7.08 12.17 20.22
CA PHE A 109 5.81 12.57 19.60
C PHE A 109 4.63 12.33 20.57
N ASN A 110 4.23 13.37 21.32
CA ASN A 110 3.07 13.29 22.20
C ASN A 110 1.83 13.92 21.53
N LEU A 111 0.94 13.09 21.01
CA LEU A 111 -0.43 13.51 20.68
C LEU A 111 -1.30 13.43 21.93
N ARG A 112 -1.86 14.57 22.34
CA ARG A 112 -2.94 14.64 23.33
C ARG A 112 -4.21 15.16 22.65
N LYS A 113 -5.35 14.61 23.06
CA LYS A 113 -6.68 15.06 22.64
C LYS A 113 -7.03 16.40 23.27
#